data_AF-A0A2R5LHH7-F1
#
_entry.id   AF-A0A2R5LHH7-F1
#
_cell.length_a   1.000
_cell.length_b   1.000
_cell.length_c   1.000
_cell.angle_alpha   90.00
_cell.angle_beta   90.00
_cell.angle_gamma   90.00
#
_symmetry.space_group_name_H-M   'P 1'
#
loop_
_entity.id
_entity.type
_entity.pdbx_description
1 polymer ?
#
loop_
_entity_poly.entity_id
_entity_poly.type
_entity_poly.pdbx_seq_one_letter_code
_entity_poly.pdbx_strand_id
1 'polypeptide(L)' 'MTRGNQRELARAKNIKKQQEHQKKKSATDKDGNRGLTLEERRHRDAEVMRLKQKKATETKTPEGGK' A
#
# COMPACT_ATOMS: atom_id res chain seq x y z
N MET A 1 -22.20 -32.13 16.32
CA MET A 1 -20.99 -31.68 15.59
C MET A 1 -21.29 -30.81 14.35
N THR A 2 -22.53 -30.39 14.08
CA THR A 2 -22.96 -29.81 12.78
C THR A 2 -23.20 -28.29 12.77
N ARG A 3 -22.85 -27.56 13.83
CA ARG A 3 -23.02 -26.08 13.91
C ARG A 3 -21.74 -25.28 14.18
N GLY A 4 -20.67 -25.90 14.70
CA GLY A 4 -19.39 -25.24 14.91
C GLY A 4 -18.76 -24.75 13.60
N ASN A 5 -18.80 -25.59 12.56
CA ASN A 5 -18.24 -25.26 11.25
C ASN A 5 -18.94 -24.06 10.58
N GLN A 6 -20.28 -23.99 10.66
CA GLN A 6 -21.04 -22.88 10.07
C GLN A 6 -20.75 -21.54 10.76
N ARG A 7 -20.55 -21.53 12.08
CA ARG A 7 -20.20 -20.31 12.82
C ARG A 7 -18.81 -19.79 12.48
N GLU A 8 -17.83 -20.70 12.37
CA GLU A 8 -16.47 -20.33 11.96
C GLU A 8 -16.45 -19.84 10.51
N LEU A 9 -17.17 -20.50 9.60
CA LEU A 9 -17.35 -20.05 8.21
C LEU A 9 -17.96 -18.65 8.13
N ALA A 10 -18.99 -18.35 8.93
CA ALA A 10 -19.61 -17.03 8.97
C ALA A 10 -18.63 -15.95 9.48
N ARG A 11 -17.85 -16.25 10.52
CA ARG A 11 -16.79 -15.34 11.01
C ARG A 11 -15.73 -15.10 9.95
N ALA A 12 -15.23 -16.16 9.30
CA ALA A 12 -14.25 -16.05 8.23
C ALA A 12 -14.78 -15.20 7.06
N LYS A 13 -16.04 -15.40 6.66
CA LYS A 13 -16.70 -14.57 5.62
C LYS A 13 -16.81 -13.10 6.02
N ASN A 14 -17.18 -12.82 7.27
CA ASN A 14 -17.28 -11.44 7.77
C ASN A 14 -15.90 -10.76 7.83
N ILE A 15 -14.88 -11.46 8.33
CA ILE A 15 -13.50 -10.95 8.35
C ILE A 15 -13.02 -10.68 6.91
N LYS A 16 -13.23 -11.63 5.99
CA LYS A 16 -12.87 -11.46 4.58
C LYS A 16 -13.57 -10.26 3.97
N LYS A 17 -14.87 -10.10 4.20
CA LYS A 17 -15.66 -8.95 3.72
C LYS A 17 -15.11 -7.64 4.27
N GLN A 18 -14.81 -7.57 5.57
CA GLN A 18 -14.20 -6.39 6.18
C GLN A 18 -12.84 -6.06 5.55
N GLN A 19 -11.98 -7.06 5.34
CA GLN A 19 -10.69 -6.88 4.67
C GLN A 19 -10.84 -6.39 3.23
N GLU A 20 -11.81 -6.90 2.48
CA GLU A 20 -12.12 -6.41 1.12
C GLU A 20 -12.60 -4.96 1.13
N HIS A 21 -13.43 -4.56 2.10
CA HIS A 21 -13.82 -3.16 2.27
C HIS A 21 -12.60 -2.27 2.57
N GLN A 22 -11.65 -2.71 3.41
CA GLN A 22 -10.42 -1.96 3.66
C GLN A 22 -9.56 -1.80 2.40
N LYS A 23 -9.48 -2.83 1.55
CA LYS A 23 -8.74 -2.77 0.27
C LYS A 23 -9.40 -1.84 -0.74
N LYS A 24 -10.74 -1.80 -0.76
CA LYS A 24 -11.56 -0.95 -1.65
C LYS A 24 -11.65 0.50 -1.18
N LYS A 25 -11.15 0.83 0.02
CA LYS A 25 -11.08 2.22 0.48
C LYS A 25 -10.33 3.07 -0.55
N SER A 26 -10.90 4.22 -0.86
CA SER A 26 -10.31 5.16 -1.80
C SER A 26 -8.91 5.56 -1.34
N ALA A 27 -8.09 6.02 -2.28
CA ALA A 27 -6.71 6.37 -1.98
C ALA A 27 -6.61 7.45 -0.88
N THR A 28 -7.63 8.31 -0.74
CA THR A 28 -7.79 9.36 0.29
C THR A 28 -8.18 8.82 1.66
N ASP A 29 -8.92 7.72 1.74
CA ASP A 29 -9.38 7.13 3.02
C ASP A 29 -8.33 6.21 3.69
N LYS A 30 -7.30 5.82 2.93
CA LYS A 30 -6.16 5.04 3.45
C LYS A 30 -5.41 5.86 4.49
N ASP A 31 -5.10 5.25 5.63
CA ASP A 31 -4.50 5.91 6.81
C ASP A 31 -3.32 6.82 6.45
N GLY A 32 -2.42 6.37 5.57
CA GLY A 32 -1.24 7.14 5.14
C GLY A 32 -1.52 8.35 4.22
N ASN A 33 -2.76 8.53 3.76
CA ASN A 33 -3.14 9.66 2.93
C ASN A 33 -4.34 10.45 3.46
N ARG A 34 -4.78 10.18 4.69
CA ARG A 34 -5.89 10.93 5.30
C ARG A 34 -5.49 12.38 5.45
N GLY A 35 -6.35 13.29 4.97
CA GLY A 35 -6.13 14.73 5.06
C GLY A 35 -5.14 15.30 4.03
N LEU A 36 -4.60 14.48 3.12
CA LEU A 36 -3.77 14.97 2.03
C LEU A 36 -4.59 15.28 0.79
N THR A 37 -4.28 16.42 0.19
CA THR A 37 -4.78 16.80 -1.13
C THR A 37 -4.14 15.93 -2.22
N LEU A 38 -4.71 15.96 -3.42
CA LEU A 38 -4.18 15.27 -4.59
C LEU A 38 -2.74 15.73 -4.93
N GLU A 39 -2.48 17.02 -4.80
CA GLU A 39 -1.20 17.63 -5.14
C GLU A 39 -0.09 17.22 -4.17
N GLU A 40 -0.36 17.18 -2.86
CA GLU A 40 0.60 16.71 -1.86
C GLU A 40 0.96 15.24 -2.05
N ARG A 41 -0.02 14.42 -2.46
CA ARG A 41 0.23 13.01 -2.82
C ARG A 41 1.14 12.90 -4.03
N ARG A 42 0.86 13.67 -5.08
CA ARG A 42 1.68 13.72 -6.31
C ARG A 42 3.11 14.17 -6.00
N HIS A 43 3.27 15.19 -5.15
CA HIS A 43 4.57 15.68 -4.74
C HIS A 43 5.38 14.59 -4.03
N ARG A 44 4.78 13.90 -3.05
CA ARG A 44 5.43 12.79 -2.35
C ARG A 44 5.83 11.66 -3.29
N ASP A 45 4.93 11.26 -4.18
CA ASP A 45 5.22 10.18 -5.15
C ASP A 45 6.38 10.59 -6.09
N ALA A 46 6.43 11.86 -6.50
CA ALA A 46 7.52 12.40 -7.30
C ALA A 46 8.86 12.45 -6.53
N GLU A 47 8.86 12.86 -5.26
CA GLU A 47 10.06 12.85 -4.41
C GLU A 47 10.61 11.44 -4.23
N VAL A 48 9.75 10.46 -3.93
CA VAL A 48 10.15 9.06 -3.79
C VAL A 48 10.76 8.55 -5.10
N MET A 49 10.19 8.91 -6.26
CA MET A 49 10.76 8.53 -7.56
C MET A 49 12.11 9.18 -7.82
N ARG A 50 12.29 10.47 -7.50
CA ARG A 50 13.60 11.15 -7.60
C ARG A 50 14.65 10.49 -6.71
N LEU A 51 14.30 10.15 -5.47
CA LEU A 51 15.21 9.44 -4.56
C LEU A 51 15.56 8.05 -5.07
N LYS A 52 14.59 7.30 -5.62
CA LYS A 52 14.84 6.01 -6.26
C LYS A 52 15.78 6.13 -7.45
N GLN A 53 15.59 7.15 -8.29
CA GLN A 53 16.48 7.41 -9.43
C GLN A 53 17.90 7.74 -8.96
N LYS A 54 18.06 8.63 -7.98
CA LYS A 54 19.38 8.95 -7.40
C LYS A 54 20.07 7.72 -6.83
N LYS A 55 19.35 6.90 -6.04
CA LYS A 55 19.89 5.64 -5.54
C LYS A 55 20.23 4.67 -6.67
N ALA A 56 19.40 4.59 -7.71
CA ALA A 56 19.66 3.76 -8.88
C ALA A 56 20.86 4.24 -9.71
N THR A 57 21.15 5.54 -9.74
CA THR A 57 22.35 6.08 -10.38
C THR A 57 23.58 5.83 -9.51
N GLU A 58 23.50 6.08 -8.21
CA GLU A 58 24.58 5.81 -7.25
C GLU A 58 24.98 4.33 -7.23
N THR A 59 24.00 3.42 -7.28
CA THR A 59 24.23 1.97 -7.36
C THR A 59 24.64 1.48 -8.74
N LYS A 60 24.44 2.28 -9.81
CA LYS A 60 25.02 2.02 -11.14
C LYS A 60 26.42 2.65 -11.30
N THR A 61 26.84 3.51 -10.38
CA THR A 61 28.21 4.04 -10.28
C THR A 61 29.00 3.40 -9.12
N PRO A 62 29.20 2.07 -9.10
CA PRO A 62 30.41 1.51 -8.52
C PRO A 62 31.23 0.84 -9.62
N GLU A 63 32.44 1.37 -9.83
CA GLU A 63 33.62 0.69 -10.37
C GLU A 63 33.58 0.24 -11.85
N GLY A 64 34.31 0.96 -12.72
CA GLY A 64 34.63 0.46 -14.07
C GLY A 64 34.98 1.50 -15.13
N GLY A 65 35.69 2.57 -14.77
CA GLY A 65 36.04 3.63 -15.73
C GLY A 65 37.30 4.41 -15.35
N LYS A 66 38.37 3.69 -15.01
CA LYS A 66 39.75 4.16 -15.14
C LYS A 66 40.60 3.02 -15.66
#